data_AF-A0AAW8L190-F1
#
_entry.id   AF-A0AAW8L190-F1
#
_cell.length_a   1.000
_cell.length_b   1.000
_cell.length_c   1.000
_cell.angle_alpha   90.00
_cell.angle_beta   90.00
_cell.angle_gamma   90.00
#
_symmetry.space_group_name_H-M   'P 1'
#
loop_
_entity.id
_entity.type
_entity.pdbx_description
1 polymer ?
#
loop_
_entity_poly.entity_id
_entity_poly.type
_entity_poly.pdbx_seq_one_letter_code
_entity_poly.pdbx_strand_id
1 'polypeptide(L)'
;ILEIEGVFTGTTNFILNDMLQHGCEFAESLGKAQAKGIAEPDSSFDVDGWDTAAKITILANTVLGADIKIQDIPRQGISHVTAEHIRDWKKENLIPRLVGFIDIKNQQIRTGVELRLVPANHPFAHLQGSNKCIRVLTQEMGELVVSGGASAPLATAAAALKDFELMLK
;
A
#
# COMPACT_ATOMS: atom_id res chain seq x y z
N ILE A 1 4.98 10.69 -16.34
CA ILE A 1 4.93 10.28 -14.91
C ILE A 1 6.36 10.31 -14.39
N LEU A 2 6.58 10.75 -13.17
CA LEU A 2 7.91 10.79 -12.52
C LEU A 2 7.98 9.76 -11.39
N GLU A 3 6.91 9.66 -10.58
CA GLU A 3 6.81 8.72 -9.47
C GLU A 3 5.38 8.19 -9.38
N ILE A 4 5.23 6.93 -8.99
CA ILE A 4 3.98 6.33 -8.53
C ILE A 4 4.26 5.68 -7.18
N GLU A 5 3.47 6.01 -6.18
CA GLU A 5 3.55 5.40 -4.85
C GLU A 5 2.17 5.00 -4.40
N GLY A 6 2.08 3.97 -3.56
CA GLY A 6 0.80 3.64 -2.96
C GLY A 6 0.85 2.71 -1.77
N VAL A 7 -0.17 2.89 -0.93
CA VAL A 7 -0.56 1.95 0.11
C VAL A 7 -1.68 1.11 -0.47
N PHE A 8 -1.34 -0.08 -0.95
CA PHE A 8 -2.21 -0.89 -1.80
C PHE A 8 -2.95 -2.01 -1.06
N THR A 9 -2.56 -2.30 0.18
CA THR A 9 -3.10 -3.40 0.98
C THR A 9 -3.82 -2.85 2.21
N GLY A 10 -5.09 -3.24 2.37
CA GLY A 10 -5.90 -2.83 3.52
C GLY A 10 -5.47 -3.49 4.83
N THR A 11 -5.02 -4.75 4.77
CA THR A 11 -4.53 -5.56 5.90
C THR A 11 -3.37 -4.89 6.63
N THR A 12 -2.30 -4.57 5.91
CA THR A 12 -1.10 -3.96 6.49
C THR A 12 -1.37 -2.54 6.98
N ASN A 13 -2.20 -1.78 6.27
CA ASN A 13 -2.62 -0.45 6.72
C ASN A 13 -3.42 -0.52 8.04
N PHE A 14 -4.34 -1.48 8.15
CA PHE A 14 -5.08 -1.70 9.40
C PHE A 14 -4.15 -2.06 10.55
N ILE A 15 -3.24 -3.03 10.34
CA ILE A 15 -2.30 -3.49 11.37
C ILE A 15 -1.43 -2.34 11.88
N LEU A 16 -0.79 -1.59 10.98
CA LEU A 16 0.09 -0.48 11.37
C LEU A 16 -0.67 0.65 12.07
N ASN A 17 -1.92 0.92 11.66
CA ASN A 17 -2.79 1.89 12.34
C ASN A 17 -3.19 1.42 13.74
N ASP A 18 -3.57 0.14 13.90
CA ASP A 18 -3.94 -0.43 15.20
C ASP A 18 -2.75 -0.42 16.17
N MET A 19 -1.56 -0.79 15.70
CA MET A 19 -0.33 -0.70 16.47
C MET A 19 -0.04 0.75 16.88
N LEU A 20 -0.14 1.71 15.95
CA LEU A 20 0.12 3.13 16.25
C LEU A 20 -0.88 3.74 17.25
N GLN A 21 -2.14 3.33 17.15
CA GLN A 21 -3.21 3.80 18.02
C GLN A 21 -3.10 3.22 19.42
N HIS A 22 -2.89 1.90 19.53
CA HIS A 22 -2.97 1.17 20.80
C HIS A 22 -1.62 0.80 21.41
N GLY A 23 -0.51 0.98 20.68
CA GLY A 23 0.83 0.60 21.14
C GLY A 23 1.01 -0.90 21.36
N CYS A 24 0.25 -1.73 20.65
CA CYS A 24 0.26 -3.18 20.79
C CYS A 24 1.27 -3.85 19.84
N GLU A 25 1.53 -5.14 20.07
CA GLU A 25 2.46 -5.93 19.26
C GLU A 25 1.84 -6.36 17.92
N PHE A 26 2.68 -6.60 16.92
CA PHE A 26 2.24 -6.99 15.57
C PHE A 26 1.29 -8.20 15.58
N ALA A 27 1.61 -9.24 16.35
CA ALA A 27 0.80 -10.45 16.44
C ALA A 27 -0.60 -10.18 17.00
N GLU A 28 -0.72 -9.24 17.94
CA GLU A 28 -2.02 -8.85 18.50
C GLU A 28 -2.87 -8.10 17.47
N SER A 29 -2.28 -7.11 16.78
CA SER A 29 -2.97 -6.38 15.71
C SER A 29 -3.35 -7.28 14.54
N LEU A 30 -2.50 -8.24 14.17
CA LEU A 30 -2.82 -9.25 13.15
C LEU A 30 -4.02 -10.11 13.58
N GLY A 31 -4.05 -10.58 14.83
CA GLY A 31 -5.19 -11.32 15.38
C GLY A 31 -6.50 -10.52 15.34
N LYS A 32 -6.44 -9.22 15.65
CA LYS A 32 -7.60 -8.32 15.51
C LYS A 32 -8.05 -8.16 14.06
N ALA A 33 -7.10 -8.05 13.12
CA ALA A 33 -7.40 -7.96 11.68
C ALA A 33 -8.11 -9.23 11.19
N GLN A 34 -7.63 -10.40 11.61
CA GLN A 34 -8.24 -11.69 11.27
C GLN A 34 -9.64 -11.85 11.88
N ALA A 35 -9.82 -11.50 13.15
CA ALA A 35 -11.13 -11.54 13.82
C ALA A 35 -12.17 -10.62 13.16
N LYS A 36 -11.72 -9.53 12.53
CA LYS A 36 -12.57 -8.60 11.77
C LYS A 36 -12.81 -9.03 10.32
N GLY A 37 -12.20 -10.13 9.86
CA GLY A 37 -12.24 -10.54 8.45
C GLY A 37 -11.49 -9.59 7.51
N ILE A 38 -10.59 -8.76 8.05
CA ILE A 38 -9.74 -7.87 7.25
C ILE A 38 -8.55 -8.66 6.68
N ALA A 39 -8.00 -9.59 7.46
CA ALA A 39 -6.89 -10.45 7.08
C ALA A 39 -7.35 -11.91 7.04
N GLU A 40 -6.82 -12.69 6.11
CA GLU A 40 -7.04 -14.14 6.04
C GLU A 40 -6.18 -14.90 7.09
N PRO A 41 -6.51 -16.16 7.44
CA PRO A 41 -5.70 -16.94 8.38
C PRO A 41 -4.22 -17.04 7.97
N ASP A 42 -3.96 -17.25 6.68
CA ASP A 42 -2.64 -17.04 6.10
C ASP A 42 -2.59 -15.64 5.48
N SER A 43 -1.97 -14.70 6.18
CA SER A 43 -1.84 -13.32 5.72
C SER A 43 -0.51 -13.03 5.03
N SER A 44 0.30 -14.04 4.69
CA SER A 44 1.65 -13.86 4.13
C SER A 44 1.65 -12.98 2.88
N PHE A 45 0.66 -13.15 2.00
CA PHE A 45 0.54 -12.36 0.78
C PHE A 45 0.42 -10.85 1.04
N ASP A 46 -0.24 -10.47 2.14
CA ASP A 46 -0.40 -9.09 2.57
C ASP A 46 0.80 -8.60 3.37
N VAL A 47 1.15 -9.30 4.47
CA VAL A 47 2.11 -8.80 5.47
C VAL A 47 3.54 -8.87 4.98
N ASP A 48 3.85 -9.79 4.07
CA ASP A 48 5.12 -9.84 3.39
C ASP A 48 5.14 -8.82 2.24
N GLY A 49 3.98 -8.42 1.70
CA GLY A 49 3.84 -7.36 0.70
C GLY A 49 3.72 -7.85 -0.76
N TRP A 50 3.44 -9.13 -0.96
CA TRP A 50 3.27 -9.70 -2.31
C TRP A 50 2.08 -9.10 -3.06
N ASP A 51 0.97 -8.83 -2.37
CA ASP A 51 -0.19 -8.12 -2.93
C ASP A 51 0.21 -6.73 -3.47
N THR A 52 1.00 -6.00 -2.68
CA THR A 52 1.54 -4.70 -3.10
C THR A 52 2.49 -4.86 -4.32
N ALA A 53 3.39 -5.85 -4.30
CA ALA A 53 4.33 -6.10 -5.40
C ALA A 53 3.62 -6.50 -6.71
N ALA A 54 2.54 -7.28 -6.62
CA ALA A 54 1.73 -7.64 -7.78
C ALA A 54 1.09 -6.40 -8.41
N LYS A 55 0.56 -5.49 -7.59
CA LYS A 55 -0.03 -4.23 -8.05
C LYS A 55 1.02 -3.29 -8.65
N ILE A 56 2.22 -3.22 -8.09
CA ILE A 56 3.34 -2.49 -8.69
C ILE A 56 3.75 -3.08 -10.03
N THR A 57 3.79 -4.41 -10.15
CA THR A 57 4.11 -5.10 -11.41
C THR A 57 3.10 -4.71 -12.49
N ILE A 58 1.80 -4.77 -12.16
CA ILE A 58 0.73 -4.38 -13.09
C ILE A 58 0.90 -2.91 -13.50
N LEU A 59 1.05 -2.00 -12.54
CA LEU A 59 1.20 -0.57 -12.82
C LEU A 59 2.43 -0.28 -13.68
N ALA A 60 3.60 -0.83 -13.34
CA ALA A 60 4.83 -0.59 -14.09
C ALA A 60 4.73 -1.12 -15.53
N ASN A 61 4.16 -2.30 -15.73
CA ASN A 61 4.07 -2.90 -17.06
C ASN A 61 2.97 -2.27 -17.91
N THR A 62 1.81 -1.97 -17.33
CA THR A 62 0.66 -1.41 -18.09
C THR A 62 0.79 0.08 -18.33
N VAL A 63 1.30 0.84 -17.37
CA VAL A 63 1.38 2.31 -17.47
C VAL A 63 2.70 2.77 -18.11
N LEU A 64 3.80 2.05 -17.87
CA LEU A 64 5.15 2.47 -18.27
C LEU A 64 5.85 1.52 -19.25
N GLY A 65 5.28 0.34 -19.55
CA GLY A 65 5.91 -0.64 -20.46
C GLY A 65 7.22 -1.23 -19.93
N ALA A 66 7.38 -1.35 -18.61
CA ALA A 66 8.66 -1.64 -17.95
C ALA A 66 9.18 -3.09 -18.08
N ASP A 67 8.35 -4.04 -18.51
CA ASP A 67 8.64 -5.49 -18.58
C ASP A 67 9.28 -6.08 -17.29
N ILE A 68 8.73 -5.70 -16.14
CA ILE A 68 9.18 -6.15 -14.82
C ILE A 68 8.46 -7.45 -14.45
N LYS A 69 9.20 -8.43 -13.90
CA LYS A 69 8.61 -9.61 -13.26
C LYS A 69 8.47 -9.37 -11.77
N ILE A 70 7.36 -9.84 -11.19
CA ILE A 70 7.07 -9.67 -9.76
C ILE A 70 8.20 -10.19 -8.85
N GLN A 71 8.86 -11.27 -9.25
CA GLN A 71 9.97 -11.88 -8.52
C GLN A 71 11.23 -11.00 -8.45
N ASP A 72 11.35 -10.02 -9.37
CA ASP A 72 12.48 -9.11 -9.44
C ASP A 72 12.23 -7.82 -8.62
N ILE A 73 11.03 -7.65 -8.03
CA ILE A 73 10.68 -6.51 -7.19
C ILE A 73 11.23 -6.71 -5.77
N PRO A 74 12.17 -5.87 -5.31
CA PRO A 74 12.62 -5.90 -3.92
C PRO A 74 11.45 -5.62 -2.97
N ARG A 75 11.34 -6.43 -1.91
CA ARG A 75 10.19 -6.38 -1.00
C ARG A 75 10.60 -6.57 0.45
N GLN A 76 10.16 -5.66 1.31
CA GLN A 76 10.23 -5.78 2.76
C GLN A 76 8.82 -5.67 3.35
N GLY A 77 8.37 -6.73 4.01
CA GLY A 77 7.08 -6.78 4.70
C GLY A 77 7.09 -6.05 6.05
N ILE A 78 6.03 -6.20 6.83
CA ILE A 78 5.83 -5.47 8.10
C ILE A 78 5.93 -6.35 9.35
N SER A 79 6.18 -7.65 9.22
CA SER A 79 6.20 -8.62 10.33
C SER A 79 7.30 -8.36 11.38
N HIS A 80 8.33 -7.59 11.03
CA HIS A 80 9.43 -7.21 11.93
C HIS A 80 9.15 -5.94 12.74
N VAL A 81 8.00 -5.28 12.54
CA VAL A 81 7.62 -4.08 13.28
C VAL A 81 7.21 -4.45 14.71
N THR A 82 7.75 -3.75 15.71
CA THR A 82 7.50 -4.00 17.13
C THR A 82 6.75 -2.82 17.77
N ALA A 83 6.17 -3.02 18.95
CA ALA A 83 5.59 -1.92 19.71
C ALA A 83 6.63 -0.84 20.08
N GLU A 84 7.90 -1.21 20.24
CA GLU A 84 8.99 -0.25 20.49
C GLU A 84 9.23 0.67 19.29
N HIS A 85 9.38 0.10 18.09
CA HIS A 85 9.48 0.88 16.85
C HIS A 85 8.34 1.90 16.73
N ILE A 86 7.10 1.44 16.98
CA ILE A 86 5.90 2.28 16.92
C ILE A 86 5.95 3.42 17.93
N ARG A 87 6.37 3.16 19.18
CA ARG A 87 6.50 4.19 20.20
C ARG A 87 7.49 5.27 19.79
N ASP A 88 8.60 4.89 19.19
CA ASP A 88 9.64 5.85 18.78
C ASP A 88 9.19 6.69 17.59
N TRP A 89 8.62 6.07 16.55
CA TRP A 89 8.08 6.80 15.40
C TRP A 89 6.95 7.76 15.82
N LYS A 90 6.12 7.38 16.79
CA LYS A 90 5.06 8.24 17.34
C LYS A 90 5.62 9.48 18.04
N LYS A 91 6.75 9.38 18.75
CA LYS A 91 7.41 10.56 19.37
C LYS A 91 7.91 11.54 18.32
N GLU A 92 8.32 11.03 17.15
CA GLU A 92 8.82 11.82 16.02
C GLU A 92 7.71 12.32 15.08
N ASN A 93 6.43 12.05 15.40
CA ASN A 93 5.28 12.33 14.51
C ASN A 93 5.41 11.68 13.13
N LEU A 94 5.99 10.49 13.08
CA LEU A 94 6.15 9.68 11.88
C LEU A 94 5.14 8.53 11.87
N ILE A 95 4.55 8.30 10.71
CA ILE A 95 3.50 7.30 10.50
C ILE A 95 4.05 6.17 9.61
N PRO A 96 4.10 4.91 10.08
CA PRO A 96 4.56 3.80 9.26
C PRO A 96 3.52 3.38 8.22
N ARG A 97 3.97 3.10 7.00
CA ARG A 97 3.16 2.60 5.87
C ARG A 97 3.95 1.58 5.06
N LEU A 98 3.32 0.48 4.67
CA LEU A 98 3.86 -0.38 3.61
C LEU A 98 3.56 0.29 2.27
N VAL A 99 4.61 0.74 1.58
CA VAL A 99 4.50 1.52 0.34
C VAL A 99 5.09 0.71 -0.81
N GLY A 100 4.29 0.48 -1.84
CA GLY A 100 4.79 0.11 -3.15
C GLY A 100 5.15 1.37 -3.92
N PHE A 101 6.28 1.36 -4.63
CA PHE A 101 6.73 2.53 -5.40
C PHE A 101 7.28 2.15 -6.79
N ILE A 102 7.20 3.13 -7.69
CA ILE A 102 7.80 3.17 -9.01
C ILE A 102 8.42 4.55 -9.18
N ASP A 103 9.75 4.63 -9.23
CA ASP A 103 10.48 5.87 -9.47
C ASP A 103 11.11 5.85 -10.86
N ILE A 104 10.98 6.95 -11.59
CA ILE A 104 11.56 7.10 -12.93
C ILE A 104 12.66 8.16 -12.86
N LYS A 105 13.92 7.72 -12.98
CA LYS A 105 15.08 8.62 -13.00
C LYS A 105 15.95 8.31 -14.20
N ASN A 106 16.26 9.33 -15.02
CA ASN A 106 17.08 9.18 -16.22
C ASN A 106 16.62 8.03 -17.12
N GLN A 107 15.31 7.90 -17.34
CA GLN A 107 14.67 6.82 -18.10
C GLN A 107 14.83 5.40 -17.51
N GLN A 108 15.39 5.28 -16.31
CA GLN A 108 15.43 4.02 -15.57
C GLN A 108 14.28 3.93 -14.59
N ILE A 109 13.64 2.77 -14.58
CA ILE A 109 12.51 2.47 -13.68
C ILE A 109 13.06 1.69 -12.50
N ARG A 110 12.86 2.22 -11.30
CA ARG A 110 13.11 1.53 -10.03
C ARG A 110 11.78 1.20 -9.38
N THR A 111 11.62 -0.04 -8.93
CA THR A 111 10.42 -0.47 -8.21
C THR A 111 10.78 -1.12 -6.89
N GLY A 112 9.81 -1.18 -6.00
CA GLY A 112 9.97 -1.87 -4.73
C GLY A 112 8.74 -1.79 -3.85
N VAL A 113 8.79 -2.54 -2.76
CA VAL A 113 7.81 -2.50 -1.67
C VAL A 113 8.58 -2.42 -0.37
N GLU A 114 8.35 -1.38 0.42
CA GLU A 114 9.10 -1.15 1.64
C GLU A 114 8.27 -0.46 2.72
N LEU A 115 8.69 -0.64 3.97
CA LEU A 115 8.15 0.13 5.09
C LEU A 115 8.71 1.56 5.02
N ARG A 116 7.82 2.54 4.90
CA ARG A 116 8.18 3.97 4.94
C ARG A 116 7.56 4.66 6.14
N LEU A 117 8.35 5.55 6.73
CA LEU A 117 7.92 6.47 7.76
C LEU A 117 7.55 7.80 7.09
N VAL A 118 6.26 8.12 7.06
CA VAL A 118 5.79 9.35 6.42
C VAL A 118 5.48 10.42 7.47
N PRO A 119 5.79 11.71 7.21
CA PRO A 119 5.44 12.79 8.12
C PRO A 119 3.92 13.01 8.16
N ALA A 120 3.44 13.66 9.22
CA ALA A 120 2.01 13.89 9.44
C ALA A 120 1.27 14.68 8.34
N ASN A 121 1.99 15.43 7.51
CA ASN A 121 1.44 16.17 6.36
C ASN A 121 1.44 15.37 5.05
N HIS A 122 2.01 14.16 5.05
CA HIS A 122 2.02 13.31 3.86
C HIS A 122 0.62 12.73 3.58
N PRO A 123 0.16 12.62 2.32
CA PRO A 123 -1.17 12.08 2.03
C PRO A 123 -1.45 10.70 2.64
N PHE A 124 -0.43 9.84 2.73
CA PHE A 124 -0.56 8.51 3.33
C PHE A 124 -0.73 8.53 4.86
N ALA A 125 -0.34 9.61 5.56
CA ALA A 125 -0.48 9.71 7.01
C ALA A 125 -1.94 9.66 7.45
N HIS A 126 -2.86 10.17 6.62
CA HIS A 126 -4.28 10.29 6.95
C HIS A 126 -5.11 9.04 6.64
N LEU A 127 -4.50 7.96 6.13
CA LEU A 127 -5.23 6.74 5.81
C LEU A 127 -5.76 6.05 7.07
N GLN A 128 -7.07 5.87 7.11
CA GLN A 128 -7.80 5.21 8.20
C GLN A 128 -8.23 3.80 7.81
N GLY A 129 -8.32 2.92 8.80
CA GLY A 129 -8.84 1.56 8.63
C GLY A 129 -8.11 0.78 7.53
N SER A 130 -8.88 0.23 6.58
CA SER A 130 -8.39 -0.56 5.44
C SER A 130 -8.39 0.22 4.10
N ASN A 131 -8.48 1.56 4.16
CA ASN A 131 -8.37 2.41 2.99
C ASN A 131 -7.01 2.25 2.31
N LYS A 132 -7.00 2.49 1.00
CA LYS A 132 -5.84 2.46 0.13
C LYS A 132 -5.61 3.86 -0.43
N CYS A 133 -4.41 4.10 -0.93
CA CYS A 133 -4.07 5.37 -1.56
C CYS A 133 -3.06 5.15 -2.66
N ILE A 134 -3.22 5.88 -3.76
CA ILE A 134 -2.21 6.03 -4.79
C ILE A 134 -1.88 7.51 -4.94
N ARG A 135 -0.59 7.80 -5.02
CA ARG A 135 0.00 9.09 -5.29
C ARG A 135 0.77 8.98 -6.59
N VAL A 136 0.53 9.89 -7.52
CA VAL A 136 1.23 9.95 -8.81
C VAL A 136 1.82 11.34 -8.97
N LEU A 137 3.15 11.41 -9.08
CA LEU A 137 3.84 12.65 -9.41
C LEU A 137 4.04 12.73 -10.93
N THR A 138 3.65 13.86 -11.50
CA THR A 138 3.79 14.12 -12.93
C THR A 138 4.65 15.36 -13.16
N GLN A 139 5.25 15.46 -14.34
CA GLN A 139 6.06 16.63 -14.71
C GLN A 139 5.21 17.89 -14.86
N GLU A 140 4.02 17.77 -15.47
CA GLU A 140 3.21 18.93 -15.88
C GLU A 140 2.00 19.18 -14.97
N MET A 141 1.35 18.14 -14.45
CA MET A 141 0.14 18.26 -13.63
C MET A 141 0.44 18.28 -12.13
N GLY A 142 1.72 18.22 -11.74
CA GLY A 142 2.13 18.09 -10.36
C GLY A 142 1.68 16.76 -9.75
N GLU A 143 1.29 16.82 -8.48
CA GLU A 143 0.92 15.66 -7.67
C GLU A 143 -0.59 15.37 -7.74
N LEU A 144 -0.92 14.11 -8.02
CA LEU A 144 -2.28 13.58 -8.01
C LEU A 144 -2.40 12.52 -6.91
N VAL A 145 -3.42 12.64 -6.07
CA VAL A 145 -3.70 11.69 -4.98
C VAL A 145 -5.12 11.18 -5.10
N VAL A 146 -5.27 9.85 -5.08
CA VAL A 146 -6.56 9.17 -4.98
C VAL A 146 -6.56 8.28 -3.76
N SER A 147 -7.48 8.55 -2.82
CA SER A 147 -7.58 7.87 -1.53
C SER A 147 -9.00 7.34 -1.32
N GLY A 148 -9.11 6.12 -0.77
CA GLY A 148 -10.39 5.47 -0.51
C GLY A 148 -10.31 3.96 -0.69
N GLY A 149 -11.41 3.34 -1.12
CA GLY A 149 -11.40 1.93 -1.53
C GLY A 149 -11.15 0.93 -0.40
N ALA A 150 -11.79 1.14 0.77
CA ALA A 150 -11.94 0.06 1.76
C ALA A 150 -12.46 -1.20 1.04
N SER A 151 -11.86 -2.36 1.36
CA SER A 151 -12.18 -3.61 0.66
C SER A 151 -13.65 -3.97 0.84
N ALA A 152 -14.41 -4.00 -0.25
CA ALA A 152 -15.84 -4.30 -0.25
C ALA A 152 -16.24 -5.05 -1.53
N PRO A 153 -16.92 -6.22 -1.45
CA PRO A 153 -17.27 -7.01 -2.63
C PRO A 153 -18.07 -6.24 -3.69
N LEU A 154 -19.03 -5.41 -3.26
CA LEU A 154 -19.83 -4.59 -4.18
C LEU A 154 -18.97 -3.57 -4.94
N ALA A 155 -17.97 -2.96 -4.30
CA ALA A 155 -17.09 -2.01 -4.96
C ALA A 155 -16.21 -2.71 -6.01
N THR A 156 -15.69 -3.90 -5.70
CA THR A 156 -14.93 -4.71 -6.65
C THR A 156 -15.79 -5.15 -7.84
N ALA A 157 -17.02 -5.61 -7.59
CA ALA A 157 -17.96 -5.99 -8.65
C ALA A 157 -18.32 -4.79 -9.54
N ALA A 158 -18.53 -3.60 -8.95
CA ALA A 158 -18.81 -2.38 -9.70
C ALA A 158 -17.63 -1.98 -10.61
N ALA A 159 -16.39 -2.11 -10.14
CA ALA A 159 -15.20 -1.87 -10.96
C ALA A 159 -15.13 -2.85 -12.15
N ALA A 160 -15.30 -4.16 -11.91
CA ALA A 160 -15.29 -5.16 -12.96
C ALA A 160 -16.41 -4.95 -14.01
N LEU A 161 -17.61 -4.58 -13.55
CA LEU A 161 -18.73 -4.26 -14.44
C LEU A 161 -18.44 -3.02 -15.29
N LYS A 162 -17.74 -2.02 -14.72
CA LYS A 162 -17.36 -0.82 -15.46
C LYS A 162 -16.38 -1.16 -16.59
N ASP A 163 -15.40 -2.02 -16.33
CA ASP A 163 -14.46 -2.49 -17.35
C ASP A 163 -15.20 -3.30 -18.43
N PHE A 164 -16.13 -4.17 -18.04
CA PHE A 164 -16.98 -4.90 -18.99
C PHE A 164 -17.82 -3.98 -19.88
N GLU A 165 -18.41 -2.92 -19.32
CA GLU A 165 -19.15 -1.90 -20.08
C GLU A 165 -18.25 -1.20 -21.12
N LEU A 166 -16.99 -0.92 -20.76
CA LEU A 166 -16.02 -0.32 -21.66
C LEU A 166 -15.63 -1.26 -22.81
N MET A 167 -15.55 -2.57 -22.57
CA MET A 167 -15.24 -3.57 -23.61
C MET A 167 -16.35 -3.76 -24.64
N LEU A 168 -17.60 -3.40 -24.31
CA LEU A 168 -18.74 -3.51 -25.22
C LEU A 168 -18.90 -2.32 -26.17
N LYS A 169 -18.16 -1.23 -25.97
CA LYS A 169 -18.17 -0.04 -26.82
C LYS A 169 -17.05 -0.09 -27.85
#